data_AF-A0A1V5ITI2-F1
#
_entry.id   AF-A0A1V5ITI2-F1
#
_cell.length_a   1.000
_cell.length_b   1.000
_cell.length_c   1.000
_cell.angle_alpha   90.00
_cell.angle_beta   90.00
_cell.angle_gamma   90.00
#
_symmetry.space_group_name_H-M   'P 1'
#
loop_
_entity.id
_entity.type
_entity.pdbx_description
1 polymer ?
#
loop_
_entity_poly.entity_id
_entity_poly.type
_entity_poly.pdbx_seq_one_letter_code
_entity_poly.pdbx_strand_id
1 'polypeptide(L)'
;MSDYKNDSLEQKMAAMTQNRTSYKTRLADIEADENLSSTGRHTEAVELHEKAKAKHEALRAAYDTEIEETRAHLRQKAFSPRFGAFDDQAAKVATRAAYAAAMDRAAGMKEEELRVALERAIRADDELTAQAIAHIAWEKAESRILEAYMEHDKNGDLRRLYQFEAAYGDRRTAPRKFEQRIAFSLPEWPTF
;
A
#
# COMPACT_ATOMS: atom_id res chain seq x y z
N MET A 1 -10.05 14.41 9.55
CA MET A 1 -9.00 14.21 8.53
C MET A 1 -9.65 13.45 7.39
N SER A 2 -9.40 13.81 6.13
CA SER A 2 -9.91 13.03 5.00
C SER A 2 -9.20 11.68 4.98
N ASP A 3 -9.95 10.58 5.01
CA ASP A 3 -9.39 9.25 4.81
C ASP A 3 -8.82 9.19 3.38
N TYR A 4 -7.55 8.82 3.26
CA TYR A 4 -6.94 8.62 1.96
C TYR A 4 -7.66 7.49 1.23
N LYS A 5 -8.10 7.77 0.00
CA LYS A 5 -8.89 6.84 -0.80
C LYS A 5 -8.23 6.64 -2.17
N ASN A 6 -7.98 5.39 -2.52
CA ASN A 6 -7.60 4.98 -3.86
C ASN A 6 -8.80 4.26 -4.49
N ASP A 7 -9.49 4.95 -5.40
CA ASP A 7 -10.71 4.44 -6.03
C ASP A 7 -10.49 3.12 -6.79
N SER A 8 -9.31 2.92 -7.38
CA SER A 8 -8.98 1.69 -8.11
C SER A 8 -8.83 0.49 -7.17
N LEU A 9 -8.20 0.67 -6.01
CA LEU A 9 -8.12 -0.36 -4.96
C LEU A 9 -9.51 -0.67 -4.38
N GLU A 10 -10.33 0.35 -4.12
CA GLU A 10 -11.72 0.15 -3.64
C GLU A 10 -12.58 -0.60 -4.67
N GLN A 11 -12.44 -0.27 -5.96
CA GLN A 11 -13.15 -0.96 -7.04
C GLN A 11 -12.78 -2.44 -7.12
N LYS A 12 -11.50 -2.79 -6.93
CA LYS A 12 -11.04 -4.20 -6.89
C LYS A 12 -11.62 -4.95 -5.69
N MET A 13 -11.67 -4.33 -4.52
CA MET A 13 -12.32 -4.91 -3.33
C MET A 13 -13.82 -5.13 -3.53
N ALA A 14 -14.50 -4.15 -4.13
CA ALA A 14 -15.92 -4.26 -4.48
C ALA A 14 -16.15 -5.39 -5.50
N ALA A 15 -15.28 -5.51 -6.51
CA ALA A 15 -15.36 -6.56 -7.53
C ALA A 15 -15.17 -7.98 -6.93
N MET A 16 -14.27 -8.16 -5.95
CA MET A 16 -14.11 -9.43 -5.23
C MET A 16 -15.39 -9.79 -4.46
N THR A 17 -15.98 -8.81 -3.76
CA THR A 17 -17.24 -9.01 -3.04
C THR A 17 -18.38 -9.37 -4.00
N GLN A 18 -18.51 -8.63 -5.10
CA GLN A 18 -19.52 -8.89 -6.14
C GLN A 18 -19.35 -10.27 -6.79
N ASN A 19 -18.11 -10.71 -7.01
CA ASN A 19 -17.80 -12.03 -7.55
C ASN A 19 -18.35 -13.14 -6.63
N ARG A 20 -18.14 -13.02 -5.32
CA ARG A 20 -18.67 -13.96 -4.32
C ARG A 20 -20.19 -13.93 -4.23
N THR A 21 -20.80 -12.74 -4.23
CA THR A 21 -22.28 -12.62 -4.21
C THR A 21 -22.89 -13.27 -5.44
N SER A 22 -22.33 -12.98 -6.63
CA SER A 22 -22.77 -13.60 -7.89
C SER A 22 -22.58 -15.12 -7.88
N TYR A 23 -21.48 -15.61 -7.31
CA TYR A 23 -21.25 -17.05 -7.12
C TYR A 23 -22.33 -17.69 -6.26
N LYS A 24 -22.63 -17.11 -5.07
CA LYS A 24 -23.66 -17.65 -4.16
C LYS A 24 -25.04 -17.69 -4.80
N THR A 25 -25.43 -16.64 -5.52
CA THR A 25 -26.71 -16.61 -6.24
C THR A 25 -26.80 -17.71 -7.29
N ARG A 26 -25.78 -17.83 -8.16
CA ARG A 26 -25.77 -18.86 -9.21
C ARG A 26 -25.69 -20.27 -8.66
N LEU A 27 -24.99 -20.46 -7.53
CA LEU A 27 -24.92 -21.75 -6.86
C LEU A 27 -26.32 -22.18 -6.38
N ALA A 28 -27.07 -21.26 -5.77
CA ALA A 28 -28.45 -21.52 -5.35
C ALA A 28 -29.37 -21.84 -6.54
N ASP A 29 -29.17 -21.18 -7.69
CA ASP A 29 -29.92 -21.48 -8.91
C ASP A 29 -29.63 -22.92 -9.41
N ILE A 30 -28.36 -23.34 -9.40
CA ILE A 30 -27.95 -24.72 -9.77
C ILE A 30 -28.53 -25.74 -8.78
N GLU A 31 -28.51 -25.43 -7.48
CA GLU A 31 -29.05 -26.30 -6.43
C GLU A 31 -30.54 -26.58 -6.62
N ALA A 32 -31.30 -25.54 -7.00
CA ALA A 32 -32.73 -25.56 -7.20
C ALA A 32 -33.17 -26.08 -8.58
N ASP A 33 -32.24 -26.32 -9.52
CA ASP A 33 -32.59 -26.79 -10.86
C ASP A 33 -32.99 -28.28 -10.85
N GLU A 34 -34.29 -28.53 -10.92
CA GLU A 34 -34.88 -29.87 -10.97
C GLU A 34 -34.61 -30.60 -12.30
N ASN A 35 -34.15 -29.90 -13.35
CA ASN A 35 -33.79 -30.51 -14.62
C ASN A 35 -32.40 -31.16 -14.58
N LEU A 36 -31.58 -30.82 -13.58
CA LEU A 36 -30.25 -31.37 -13.41
C LEU A 36 -30.25 -32.59 -12.49
N SER A 37 -29.63 -33.67 -12.97
CA SER A 37 -29.29 -34.80 -12.10
C SER A 37 -28.37 -34.36 -10.96
N SER A 38 -28.30 -35.14 -9.88
CA SER A 38 -27.37 -34.86 -8.77
C SER A 38 -25.91 -34.70 -9.26
N THR A 39 -25.47 -35.58 -10.16
CA THR A 39 -24.15 -35.48 -10.80
C THR A 39 -24.00 -34.23 -11.67
N GLY A 40 -25.06 -33.85 -12.39
CA GLY A 40 -25.11 -32.63 -13.19
C GLY A 40 -24.94 -31.36 -12.33
N ARG A 41 -25.72 -31.25 -11.25
CA ARG A 41 -25.62 -30.15 -10.29
C ARG A 41 -24.23 -30.03 -9.67
N HIS A 42 -23.66 -31.17 -9.26
CA HIS A 42 -22.30 -31.18 -8.71
C HIS A 42 -21.27 -30.70 -9.75
N THR A 43 -21.36 -31.18 -10.99
CA THR A 43 -20.41 -30.80 -12.05
C THR A 43 -20.49 -29.31 -12.36
N GLU A 44 -21.70 -28.76 -12.56
CA GLU A 44 -21.88 -27.35 -12.86
C GLU A 44 -21.42 -26.44 -11.71
N ALA A 45 -21.69 -26.84 -10.48
CA ALA A 45 -21.27 -26.09 -9.31
C ALA A 45 -19.75 -26.08 -9.10
N VAL A 46 -19.06 -27.20 -9.36
CA VAL A 46 -17.59 -27.27 -9.33
C VAL A 46 -17.00 -26.37 -10.42
N GLU A 47 -17.54 -26.41 -11.64
CA GLU A 47 -17.09 -25.50 -12.71
C GLU A 47 -17.32 -24.03 -12.37
N LEU A 48 -18.48 -23.71 -11.79
CA LEU A 48 -18.79 -22.35 -11.33
C LEU A 48 -17.82 -21.91 -10.24
N HIS A 49 -17.49 -22.81 -9.30
CA HIS A 49 -16.52 -22.55 -8.22
C HIS A 49 -15.13 -22.25 -8.78
N GLU A 50 -14.59 -23.10 -9.65
CA GLU A 50 -13.25 -22.91 -10.23
C GLU A 50 -13.17 -21.60 -11.03
N LYS A 51 -14.20 -21.28 -11.82
CA LYS A 51 -14.30 -20.00 -12.54
C LYS A 51 -14.32 -18.81 -11.58
N ALA A 52 -15.13 -18.89 -10.51
CA ALA A 52 -15.22 -17.83 -9.51
C ALA A 52 -13.92 -17.66 -8.72
N LYS A 53 -13.27 -18.75 -8.34
CA LYS A 53 -11.99 -18.80 -7.64
C LYS A 53 -10.88 -18.18 -8.48
N ALA A 54 -10.73 -18.61 -9.74
CA ALA A 54 -9.71 -18.07 -10.64
C ALA A 54 -9.87 -16.55 -10.84
N LYS A 55 -11.11 -16.08 -11.03
CA LYS A 55 -11.40 -14.63 -11.10
C LYS A 55 -11.05 -13.90 -9.80
N HIS A 56 -11.34 -14.50 -8.65
CA HIS A 56 -11.04 -13.92 -7.34
C HIS A 56 -9.53 -13.81 -7.11
N GLU A 57 -8.77 -14.84 -7.44
CA GLU A 57 -7.31 -14.86 -7.35
C GLU A 57 -6.68 -13.81 -8.26
N ALA A 58 -7.18 -13.65 -9.50
CA ALA A 58 -6.72 -12.61 -10.42
C ALA A 58 -6.98 -11.19 -9.88
N LEU A 59 -8.18 -10.94 -9.33
CA LEU A 59 -8.50 -9.65 -8.71
C LEU A 59 -7.61 -9.34 -7.50
N ARG A 60 -7.33 -10.36 -6.68
CA ARG A 60 -6.44 -10.24 -5.54
C ARG A 60 -5.01 -9.95 -5.96
N ALA A 61 -4.48 -10.68 -6.95
CA ALA A 61 -3.14 -10.42 -7.48
C ALA A 61 -3.02 -8.99 -8.04
N ALA A 62 -4.03 -8.52 -8.79
CA ALA A 62 -4.05 -7.14 -9.30
C ALA A 62 -4.11 -6.09 -8.18
N TYR A 63 -4.83 -6.37 -7.09
CA TYR A 63 -4.90 -5.51 -5.92
C TYR A 63 -3.55 -5.43 -5.20
N ASP A 64 -2.90 -6.57 -4.96
CA ASP A 64 -1.61 -6.65 -4.28
C ASP A 64 -0.50 -5.96 -5.10
N THR A 65 -0.47 -6.15 -6.43
CA THR A 65 0.46 -5.45 -7.32
C THR A 65 0.28 -3.93 -7.25
N GLU A 66 -0.96 -3.43 -7.32
CA GLU A 66 -1.21 -1.99 -7.28
C GLU A 66 -0.85 -1.37 -5.93
N ILE A 67 -0.99 -2.12 -4.82
CA ILE A 67 -0.49 -1.68 -3.51
C ILE A 67 1.02 -1.45 -3.57
N GLU A 68 1.78 -2.43 -4.06
CA GLU A 68 3.25 -2.33 -4.09
C GLU A 68 3.72 -1.24 -5.05
N GLU A 69 3.10 -1.08 -6.21
CA GLU A 69 3.39 0.01 -7.16
C GLU A 69 3.09 1.37 -6.54
N THR A 70 1.92 1.54 -5.92
CA THR A 70 1.52 2.80 -5.27
C THR A 70 2.45 3.11 -4.09
N ARG A 71 2.77 2.11 -3.28
CA ARG A 71 3.72 2.20 -2.16
C ARG A 71 5.10 2.63 -2.64
N ALA A 72 5.63 1.99 -3.68
CA ALA A 72 6.93 2.32 -4.25
C ALA A 72 6.95 3.76 -4.77
N HIS A 73 5.91 4.17 -5.50
CA HIS A 73 5.77 5.55 -6.00
C HIS A 73 5.71 6.58 -4.87
N LEU A 74 4.93 6.33 -3.83
CA LEU A 74 4.81 7.23 -2.68
C LEU A 74 6.11 7.30 -1.87
N ARG A 75 6.80 6.17 -1.67
CA ARG A 75 8.14 6.15 -1.04
C ARG A 75 9.16 6.93 -1.86
N GLN A 76 9.15 6.73 -3.18
CA GLN A 76 10.02 7.48 -4.07
C GLN A 76 9.78 8.98 -3.93
N LYS A 77 8.52 9.44 -3.94
CA LYS A 77 8.18 10.85 -3.75
C LYS A 77 8.58 11.40 -2.38
N ALA A 78 8.37 10.62 -1.33
CA ALA A 78 8.69 11.04 0.04
C ALA A 78 10.20 11.17 0.28
N PHE A 79 11.01 10.27 -0.28
CA PHE A 79 12.41 10.13 0.10
C PHE A 79 13.44 10.40 -0.99
N SER A 80 13.06 10.46 -2.26
CA SER A 80 14.03 10.75 -3.33
C SER A 80 14.38 12.24 -3.37
N PRO A 81 15.66 12.59 -3.54
CA PRO A 81 16.07 13.95 -3.86
C PRO A 81 15.34 14.44 -5.11
N ARG A 82 14.83 15.66 -5.04
CA ARG A 82 14.21 16.33 -6.18
C ARG A 82 15.25 17.13 -6.94
N PHE A 83 15.06 17.21 -8.25
CA PHE A 83 15.90 18.00 -9.14
C PHE A 83 15.06 19.11 -9.77
N GLY A 84 15.61 20.30 -9.84
CA GLY A 84 15.03 21.41 -10.59
C GLY A 84 14.99 21.11 -12.08
N ALA A 85 14.07 21.76 -12.79
CA ALA A 85 13.93 21.64 -14.25
C ALA A 85 15.20 22.08 -15.01
N PHE A 86 16.05 22.89 -14.39
CA PHE A 86 17.27 23.46 -14.96
C PHE A 86 18.56 22.89 -14.35
N ASP A 87 18.47 21.87 -13.48
CA ASP A 87 19.65 21.24 -12.92
C ASP A 87 20.41 20.49 -14.01
N ASP A 88 21.68 20.84 -14.18
CA ASP A 88 22.59 20.12 -15.05
C ASP A 88 22.91 18.72 -14.47
N GLN A 89 23.57 17.90 -15.28
CA GLN A 89 23.90 16.53 -14.86
C GLN A 89 24.85 16.50 -13.66
N ALA A 90 25.75 17.49 -13.54
CA ALA A 90 26.72 17.55 -12.45
C ALA A 90 26.03 17.88 -11.11
N ALA A 91 25.11 18.83 -11.09
CA ALA A 91 24.29 19.18 -9.93
C ALA A 91 23.44 17.99 -9.46
N LYS A 92 22.86 17.24 -10.39
CA LYS A 92 22.11 16.01 -10.08
C LYS A 92 22.99 14.96 -9.42
N VAL A 93 24.20 14.73 -9.94
CA VAL A 93 25.17 13.80 -9.36
C VAL A 93 25.62 14.24 -7.98
N ALA A 94 25.95 15.53 -7.81
CA ALA A 94 26.36 16.09 -6.52
C ALA A 94 25.26 15.96 -5.46
N THR A 95 24.01 16.26 -5.82
CA THR A 95 22.86 16.14 -4.91
C THR A 95 22.63 14.69 -4.49
N ARG A 96 22.74 13.73 -5.42
CA ARG A 96 22.64 12.30 -5.08
C ARG A 96 23.76 11.85 -4.16
N ALA A 97 24.99 12.31 -4.40
CA ALA A 97 26.13 11.99 -3.55
C ALA A 97 25.97 12.59 -2.13
N ALA A 98 25.50 13.83 -2.03
CA ALA A 98 25.23 14.49 -0.76
C ALA A 98 24.11 13.77 0.03
N TYR A 99 23.04 13.37 -0.66
CA TYR A 99 21.96 12.59 -0.07
C TYR A 99 22.45 11.22 0.44
N ALA A 100 23.21 10.49 -0.38
CA ALA A 100 23.79 9.20 0.02
C ALA A 100 24.71 9.35 1.24
N ALA A 101 25.58 10.37 1.25
CA ALA A 101 26.43 10.65 2.40
C ALA A 101 25.64 11.06 3.66
N ALA A 102 24.47 11.70 3.51
CA ALA A 102 23.57 11.97 4.63
C ALA A 102 22.89 10.69 5.15
N MET A 103 22.44 9.81 4.25
CA MET A 103 21.88 8.49 4.59
C MET A 103 22.90 7.64 5.35
N ASP A 104 24.13 7.53 4.86
CA ASP A 104 25.19 6.73 5.48
C ASP A 104 25.54 7.22 6.89
N ARG A 105 25.59 8.56 7.07
CA ARG A 105 25.79 9.17 8.40
C ARG A 105 24.64 8.86 9.33
N ALA A 106 23.39 8.96 8.86
CA ALA A 106 22.20 8.73 9.66
C ALA A 106 21.98 7.24 9.99
N ALA A 107 22.40 6.32 9.12
CA ALA A 107 22.21 4.88 9.31
C ALA A 107 22.81 4.38 10.64
N GLY A 108 23.97 4.91 11.04
CA GLY A 108 24.64 4.57 12.30
C GLY A 108 24.06 5.24 13.55
N MET A 109 23.18 6.24 13.41
CA MET A 109 22.66 7.02 14.53
C MET A 109 21.53 6.30 15.27
N LYS A 110 21.47 6.51 16.59
CA LYS A 110 20.35 6.09 17.46
C LYS A 110 19.19 7.10 17.38
N GLU A 111 18.01 6.74 17.91
CA GLU A 111 16.80 7.57 17.88
C GLU A 111 17.06 9.02 18.34
N GLU A 112 17.67 9.23 19.51
CA GLU A 112 17.96 10.59 20.01
C GLU A 112 18.97 11.36 19.15
N GLU A 113 19.95 10.66 18.56
CA GLU A 113 20.92 11.28 17.66
C GLU A 113 20.26 11.70 16.35
N LEU A 114 19.38 10.86 15.80
CA LEU A 114 18.57 11.17 14.63
C LEU A 114 17.65 12.36 14.90
N ARG A 115 17.02 12.43 16.08
CA ARG A 115 16.18 13.57 16.48
C ARG A 115 16.96 14.87 16.51
N VAL A 116 18.11 14.89 17.18
CA VAL A 116 18.97 16.08 17.25
C VAL A 116 19.50 16.47 15.87
N ALA A 117 19.89 15.50 15.05
CA ALA A 117 20.34 15.75 13.68
C ALA A 117 19.22 16.34 12.81
N LEU A 118 17.99 15.82 12.93
CA LEU A 118 16.82 16.32 12.22
C LEU A 118 16.53 17.77 12.61
N GLU A 119 16.48 18.07 13.91
CA GLU A 119 16.23 19.44 14.39
C GLU A 119 17.30 20.43 13.89
N ARG A 120 18.56 20.00 13.80
CA ARG A 120 19.65 20.83 13.26
C ARG A 120 19.48 21.06 11.75
N ALA A 121 19.14 20.03 10.99
CA ALA A 121 18.89 20.13 9.56
C ALA A 121 17.72 21.09 9.27
N ILE A 122 16.62 20.95 10.01
CA ILE A 122 15.45 21.85 9.92
C ILE A 122 15.86 23.29 10.24
N ARG A 123 16.62 23.52 11.32
CA ARG A 123 17.10 24.86 11.69
C ARG A 123 18.04 25.49 10.65
N ALA A 124 18.77 24.66 9.92
CA ALA A 124 19.68 25.10 8.86
C ALA A 124 19.00 25.22 7.48
N ASP A 125 17.70 24.92 7.38
CA ASP A 125 16.95 24.79 6.10
C ASP A 125 17.62 23.78 5.13
N ASP A 126 18.30 22.77 5.67
CA ASP A 126 18.90 21.67 4.90
C ASP A 126 17.86 20.57 4.66
N GLU A 127 17.01 20.80 3.67
CA GLU A 127 15.93 19.88 3.28
C GLU A 127 16.46 18.49 2.88
N LEU A 128 17.62 18.44 2.22
CA LEU A 128 18.19 17.19 1.70
C LEU A 128 18.64 16.28 2.85
N THR A 129 19.35 16.84 3.83
CA THR A 129 19.76 16.09 5.03
C THR A 129 18.54 15.72 5.88
N ALA A 130 17.57 16.62 6.03
CA ALA A 130 16.33 16.32 6.77
C ALA A 130 15.55 15.16 6.12
N GLN A 131 15.44 15.15 4.78
CA GLN A 131 14.80 14.06 4.02
C GLN A 131 15.55 12.74 4.18
N ALA A 132 16.89 12.74 4.15
CA ALA A 132 17.69 11.53 4.37
C ALA A 132 17.50 10.97 5.80
N ILE A 133 17.47 11.84 6.81
CA ILE A 133 17.20 11.43 8.20
C ILE A 133 15.79 10.84 8.32
N ALA A 134 14.79 11.47 7.69
CA ALA A 134 13.43 10.95 7.67
C ALA A 134 13.34 9.59 6.96
N HIS A 135 14.13 9.35 5.92
CA HIS A 135 14.18 8.06 5.25
C HIS A 135 14.78 6.97 6.16
N ILE A 136 15.89 7.24 6.86
CA ILE A 136 16.43 6.29 7.84
C ILE A 136 15.45 6.06 8.99
N ALA A 137 14.78 7.10 9.48
CA ALA A 137 13.74 6.98 10.50
C ALA A 137 12.58 6.09 10.02
N TRP A 138 12.23 6.16 8.73
CA TRP A 138 11.24 5.28 8.11
C TRP A 138 11.69 3.81 8.13
N GLU A 139 12.92 3.53 7.70
CA GLU A 139 13.48 2.18 7.70
C GLU A 139 13.58 1.59 9.11
N LYS A 140 13.86 2.42 10.11
CA LYS A 140 13.94 2.04 11.53
C LYS A 140 12.59 2.04 12.27
N ALA A 141 11.50 2.43 11.60
CA ALA A 141 10.17 2.60 12.21
C ALA A 141 10.10 3.62 13.36
N GLU A 142 10.93 4.66 13.33
CA GLU A 142 11.01 5.73 14.35
C GLU A 142 9.91 6.77 14.16
N SER A 143 8.70 6.43 14.63
CA SER A 143 7.47 7.22 14.43
C SER A 143 7.57 8.69 14.85
N ARG A 144 8.18 9.00 15.99
CA ARG A 144 8.31 10.37 16.52
C ARG A 144 9.15 11.28 15.63
N ILE A 145 10.20 10.74 15.02
CA ILE A 145 11.09 11.48 14.12
C ILE A 145 10.37 11.79 12.81
N LEU A 146 9.60 10.82 12.31
CA LEU A 146 8.79 10.98 11.11
C LEU A 146 7.67 12.02 11.32
N GLU A 147 7.01 12.01 12.49
CA GLU A 147 6.02 13.03 12.86
C GLU A 147 6.64 14.43 12.88
N ALA A 148 7.80 14.59 13.51
CA ALA A 148 8.52 15.88 13.51
C ALA A 148 8.87 16.34 12.09
N TYR A 149 9.35 15.44 11.22
CA TYR A 149 9.63 15.81 9.83
C TYR A 149 8.34 16.15 9.04
N MET A 150 7.22 15.46 9.30
CA MET A 150 5.93 15.74 8.64
C MET A 150 5.38 17.15 8.90
N GLU A 151 5.78 17.80 9.99
CA GLU A 151 5.42 19.21 10.27
C GLU A 151 6.14 20.18 9.33
N HIS A 152 7.31 19.77 8.82
CA HIS A 152 8.17 20.56 7.93
C HIS A 152 8.16 20.06 6.47
N ASP A 153 7.48 18.95 6.18
CA ASP A 153 7.28 18.43 4.83
C ASP A 153 6.40 19.37 4.00
N LYS A 154 7.04 20.28 3.26
CA LYS A 154 6.40 21.31 2.42
C LYS A 154 5.43 20.72 1.39
N ASN A 155 5.62 19.48 0.96
CA ASN A 155 4.83 18.85 -0.10
C ASN A 155 3.78 17.88 0.42
N GLY A 156 3.87 17.50 1.70
CA GLY A 156 3.02 16.50 2.33
C GLY A 156 3.17 15.09 1.72
N ASP A 157 4.29 14.79 1.07
CA ASP A 157 4.51 13.48 0.44
C ASP A 157 4.69 12.39 1.49
N LEU A 158 5.39 12.66 2.59
CA LEU A 158 5.47 11.72 3.70
C LEU A 158 4.08 11.51 4.33
N ARG A 159 3.30 12.59 4.46
CA ARG A 159 1.92 12.50 4.95
C ARG A 159 1.06 11.61 4.06
N ARG A 160 1.17 11.73 2.74
CA ARG A 160 0.45 10.87 1.77
C ARG A 160 0.87 9.40 1.90
N LEU A 161 2.17 9.14 2.03
CA LEU A 161 2.69 7.79 2.27
C LEU A 161 2.13 7.19 3.57
N TYR A 162 2.11 7.99 4.65
CA TYR A 162 1.53 7.60 5.94
C TYR A 162 0.06 7.24 5.83
N GLN A 163 -0.72 8.09 5.17
CA GLN A 163 -2.16 7.87 4.99
C GLN A 163 -2.42 6.64 4.11
N PHE A 164 -1.61 6.41 3.06
CA PHE A 164 -1.68 5.20 2.25
C PHE A 164 -1.39 3.94 3.07
N GLU A 165 -0.33 3.93 3.88
CA GLU A 165 0.01 2.78 4.72
C GLU A 165 -1.04 2.52 5.81
N ALA A 166 -1.71 3.56 6.29
CA ALA A 166 -2.83 3.44 7.23
C ALA A 166 -4.12 2.92 6.56
N ALA A 167 -4.34 3.19 5.28
CA ALA A 167 -5.54 2.75 4.55
C ALA A 167 -5.38 1.37 3.90
N TYR A 168 -4.21 1.09 3.33
CA TYR A 168 -3.96 -0.05 2.46
C TYR A 168 -2.75 -0.90 2.87
N GLY A 169 -1.76 -0.30 3.54
CA GLY A 169 -0.49 -0.95 3.87
C GLY A 169 -0.40 -1.52 5.29
N ASP A 170 0.79 -1.56 5.88
CA ASP A 170 1.00 -2.37 7.11
C ASP A 170 0.44 -1.71 8.38
N ARG A 171 0.21 -0.39 8.30
CA ARG A 171 -0.28 0.46 9.39
C ARG A 171 -1.82 0.51 9.48
N ARG A 172 -2.52 -0.34 8.72
CA ARG A 172 -3.98 -0.48 8.78
C ARG A 172 -4.49 -0.78 10.19
N THR A 173 -5.61 -0.16 10.52
CA THR A 173 -6.36 -0.43 11.75
C THR A 173 -6.96 -1.85 11.74
N ALA A 174 -7.26 -2.39 12.91
CA ALA A 174 -7.87 -3.72 13.03
C ALA A 174 -9.22 -3.84 12.27
N PRO A 175 -10.14 -2.85 12.34
CA PRO A 175 -11.36 -2.87 11.52
C PRO A 175 -11.08 -2.96 10.03
N ARG A 176 -10.12 -2.18 9.52
CA ARG A 176 -9.77 -2.17 8.09
C ARG A 176 -9.18 -3.50 7.62
N LYS A 177 -8.31 -4.11 8.45
CA LYS A 177 -7.78 -5.47 8.20
C LYS A 177 -8.90 -6.50 8.16
N PHE A 178 -9.91 -6.37 9.01
CA PHE A 178 -11.06 -7.26 9.02
C PHE A 178 -11.94 -7.12 7.77
N GLU A 179 -12.28 -5.89 7.36
CA GLU A 179 -13.02 -5.62 6.12
C GLU A 179 -12.33 -6.23 4.89
N GLN A 180 -11.02 -6.03 4.77
CA GLN A 180 -10.24 -6.60 3.68
C GLN A 180 -10.20 -8.13 3.73
N ARG A 181 -10.09 -8.72 4.93
CA ARG A 181 -10.15 -10.18 5.08
C ARG A 181 -11.49 -10.75 4.58
N ILE A 182 -12.59 -10.05 4.83
CA ILE A 182 -13.90 -10.44 4.29
C ILE A 182 -13.89 -10.35 2.76
N ALA A 183 -13.41 -9.25 2.19
CA ALA A 183 -13.34 -9.08 0.73
C ALA A 183 -12.45 -10.13 0.07
N PHE A 184 -11.34 -10.52 0.72
CA PHE A 184 -10.36 -11.47 0.18
C PHE A 184 -10.73 -12.94 0.37
N SER A 185 -11.73 -13.24 1.18
CA SER A 185 -12.18 -14.63 1.37
C SER A 185 -12.63 -15.24 0.05
N LEU A 186 -12.19 -16.45 -0.23
CA LEU A 186 -12.53 -17.15 -1.47
C LEU A 186 -14.03 -17.52 -1.51
N PRO A 187 -14.58 -17.80 -2.71
CA PRO A 187 -15.84 -18.53 -2.82
C PRO A 187 -15.78 -19.86 -2.05
N GLU A 188 -16.82 -20.15 -1.29
CA GLU A 188 -16.96 -21.40 -0.52
C GLU A 188 -17.13 -22.59 -1.48
N TRP A 189 -16.59 -23.75 -1.11
CA TRP A 189 -16.73 -24.97 -1.92
C TRP A 189 -18.19 -25.48 -1.88
N PRO A 190 -18.74 -25.98 -3.00
CA PRO A 190 -20.07 -26.60 -3.03
C PRO A 190 -20.16 -27.85 -2.13
N THR A 191 -21.19 -27.96 -1.29
CA THR A 191 -21.29 -29.01 -0.24
C THR A 191 -22.32 -30.12 -0.50
N PHE A 192 -22.65 -30.42 -1.76
CA PHE A 192 -23.65 -31.44 -2.13
C PHE A 192 -23.19 -32.87 -1.91
#